data_AF-A0A9D9S501-F1
#
_entry.id   AF-A0A9D9S501-F1
#
_cell.length_a   1.000
_cell.length_b   1.000
_cell.length_c   1.000
_cell.angle_alpha   90.00
_cell.angle_beta   90.00
_cell.angle_gamma   90.00
#
_symmetry.space_group_name_H-M   'P 1'
#
loop_
_entity.id
_entity.type
_entity.pdbx_description
1 polymer ?
#
loop_
_entity_poly.entity_id
_entity_poly.type
_entity_poly.pdbx_seq_one_letter_code
_entity_poly.pdbx_strand_id
1 'polypeptide(L)'
;MSANTWTPTALASEARPWSGKGWRAVEAQHRVATMMLVHGDLDDQSLLEDILEESKPVLPREAVGLHWLLATPFRYWPKPPSGSRFRARTDPGVFYGADEEMTACAECGYWRLRFWLDSEGLAGREASIPITLFEFHGATPNMLDLTESPLVAERINWTDPVDYGATQKVAGTARQAGIELIRYQSVRHPEGTCLAILTPQVFKGVDEPFRNVQHGWTLWLKPPGLTIWQRELTTESHVFRFA
;
A
#
# COMPACT_ATOMS: atom_id res chain seq x y z
N MET A 1 9.43 30.19 9.41
CA MET A 1 10.24 29.75 8.25
C MET A 1 9.30 29.59 7.08
N SER A 2 9.63 30.19 5.93
CA SER A 2 8.82 30.04 4.72
C SER A 2 8.77 28.56 4.36
N ALA A 3 7.57 27.98 4.22
CA ALA A 3 7.43 26.65 3.66
C ALA A 3 8.01 26.69 2.24
N ASN A 4 9.08 25.93 1.98
CA ASN A 4 9.57 25.78 0.62
C ASN A 4 8.41 25.21 -0.19
N THR A 5 7.86 26.00 -1.11
CA THR A 5 6.86 25.47 -2.01
C THR A 5 7.60 24.68 -3.07
N TRP A 6 7.68 23.36 -2.87
CA TRP A 6 8.20 22.44 -3.88
C TRP A 6 7.43 22.63 -5.18
N THR A 7 8.10 23.20 -6.19
CA THR A 7 7.59 23.31 -7.55
C THR A 7 7.87 22.02 -8.32
N PRO A 8 7.17 21.75 -9.42
CA PRO A 8 7.47 20.57 -10.24
C PRO A 8 8.93 20.51 -10.70
N THR A 9 9.52 21.63 -11.12
CA THR A 9 10.93 21.70 -11.52
C THR A 9 11.87 21.40 -10.36
N ALA A 10 11.57 21.89 -9.15
CA ALA A 10 12.38 21.62 -7.97
C ALA A 10 12.31 20.14 -7.54
N LEU A 11 11.15 19.48 -7.65
CA LEU A 11 11.06 18.05 -7.38
C LEU A 11 11.75 17.21 -8.46
N ALA A 12 11.64 17.61 -9.72
CA ALA A 12 12.30 16.93 -10.83
C ALA A 12 13.84 16.96 -10.68
N SER A 13 14.42 18.02 -10.13
CA SER A 13 15.88 18.07 -9.88
C SER A 13 16.34 17.16 -8.75
N GLU A 14 15.44 16.76 -7.84
CA GLU A 14 15.72 15.82 -6.75
C GLU A 14 15.41 14.37 -7.12
N ALA A 15 14.97 14.11 -8.36
CA ALA A 15 14.69 12.76 -8.84
C ALA A 15 15.96 11.91 -8.87
N ARG A 16 15.86 10.67 -8.39
CA ARG A 16 16.94 9.69 -8.35
C ARG A 16 16.48 8.37 -8.96
N PRO A 17 17.39 7.58 -9.57
CA PRO A 17 17.04 6.24 -9.98
C PRO A 17 16.77 5.35 -8.76
N TRP A 18 15.78 4.47 -8.89
CA TRP A 18 15.50 3.39 -7.95
C TRP A 18 15.35 2.10 -8.74
N SER A 19 15.96 1.02 -8.25
CA SER A 19 15.76 -0.33 -8.75
C SER A 19 15.89 -1.27 -7.58
N GLY A 20 14.89 -2.11 -7.37
CA GLY A 20 14.90 -2.99 -6.23
C GLY A 20 13.62 -3.78 -6.06
N LYS A 21 13.50 -4.32 -4.86
CA LYS A 21 12.36 -5.10 -4.43
C LYS A 21 11.69 -4.46 -3.23
N GLY A 22 10.43 -4.82 -3.02
CA GLY A 22 9.69 -4.49 -1.81
C GLY A 22 8.65 -5.55 -1.51
N TRP A 23 7.96 -5.35 -0.39
CA TRP A 23 6.95 -6.22 0.14
C TRP A 23 5.62 -5.51 0.24
N ARG A 24 4.55 -6.25 -0.05
CA ARG A 24 3.19 -5.78 0.15
C ARG A 24 2.34 -6.87 0.77
N ALA A 25 1.59 -6.48 1.81
CA ALA A 25 0.62 -7.34 2.45
C ALA A 25 -0.76 -7.19 1.79
N VAL A 26 -1.42 -8.31 1.53
CA VAL A 26 -2.79 -8.40 1.05
C VAL A 26 -3.54 -9.44 1.87
N GLU A 27 -4.87 -9.32 1.97
CA GLU A 27 -5.65 -10.42 2.56
C GLU A 27 -5.37 -11.71 1.82
N ALA A 28 -5.25 -12.82 2.55
CA ALA A 28 -5.03 -14.11 1.94
C ALA A 28 -6.14 -14.40 0.92
N GLN A 29 -5.71 -14.93 -0.22
CA GLN A 29 -6.55 -15.06 -1.41
C GLN A 29 -7.55 -16.19 -1.25
N HIS A 30 -8.59 -15.96 -0.47
CA HIS A 30 -9.69 -16.91 -0.36
C HIS A 30 -10.66 -16.68 -1.52
N ARG A 31 -10.44 -17.40 -2.63
CA ARG A 31 -11.55 -17.78 -3.54
C ARG A 31 -12.73 -18.40 -2.78
N VAL A 32 -12.53 -18.83 -1.53
CA VAL A 32 -13.55 -19.41 -0.65
C VAL A 32 -14.56 -18.38 -0.14
N ALA A 33 -14.25 -17.08 -0.09
CA ALA A 33 -15.17 -16.10 0.48
C ALA A 33 -16.49 -15.99 -0.31
N THR A 34 -16.40 -15.93 -1.64
CA THR A 34 -17.59 -15.96 -2.52
C THR A 34 -18.26 -17.34 -2.53
N MET A 35 -17.47 -18.42 -2.41
CA MET A 35 -17.99 -19.79 -2.28
C MET A 35 -18.97 -19.93 -1.11
N MET A 36 -18.67 -19.29 0.03
CA MET A 36 -19.58 -19.31 1.20
C MET A 36 -20.91 -18.61 0.93
N LEU A 37 -20.91 -17.55 0.09
CA LEU A 37 -22.11 -16.79 -0.25
C LEU A 37 -23.04 -17.56 -1.19
N VAL A 38 -22.47 -18.45 -2.01
CA VAL A 38 -23.21 -19.29 -2.98
C VAL A 38 -23.36 -20.74 -2.49
N HIS A 39 -23.18 -20.96 -1.19
CA HIS A 39 -23.40 -22.27 -0.55
C HIS A 39 -22.62 -23.44 -1.17
N GLY A 40 -21.46 -23.19 -1.76
CA GLY A 40 -20.62 -24.23 -2.36
C GLY A 40 -20.96 -24.58 -3.81
N ASP A 41 -21.86 -23.85 -4.46
CA ASP A 41 -22.19 -24.04 -5.87
C ASP A 41 -21.17 -23.32 -6.78
N LEU A 42 -20.58 -24.06 -7.73
CA LEU A 42 -19.52 -23.55 -8.60
C LEU A 42 -20.04 -22.67 -9.73
N ASP A 43 -21.24 -22.95 -10.25
CA ASP A 43 -21.82 -22.18 -11.36
C ASP A 43 -22.28 -20.82 -10.82
N ASP A 44 -22.94 -20.82 -9.67
CA ASP A 44 -23.32 -19.59 -8.97
C ASP A 44 -22.08 -18.79 -8.53
N GLN A 45 -21.00 -19.47 -8.10
CA GLN A 45 -19.74 -18.79 -7.79
C GLN A 45 -19.19 -18.08 -9.02
N SER A 46 -19.14 -18.76 -10.16
CA SER A 46 -18.63 -18.18 -11.41
C SER A 46 -19.44 -16.96 -11.80
N LEU A 47 -20.77 -17.07 -11.75
CA LEU A 47 -21.67 -15.95 -12.03
C LEU A 47 -21.45 -14.79 -11.06
N LEU A 48 -21.29 -15.06 -9.77
CA LEU A 48 -21.02 -14.02 -8.77
C LEU A 48 -19.68 -13.34 -9.03
N GLU A 49 -18.62 -14.08 -9.35
CA GLU A 49 -17.31 -13.50 -9.69
C GLU A 49 -17.36 -12.65 -10.97
N ASP A 50 -18.13 -13.07 -11.98
CA ASP A 50 -18.34 -12.29 -13.21
C ASP A 50 -19.06 -10.97 -12.89
N ILE A 51 -20.16 -11.01 -12.14
CA ILE A 51 -20.88 -9.81 -11.67
C ILE A 51 -19.95 -8.90 -10.86
N LEU A 52 -19.16 -9.48 -9.96
CA LEU A 52 -18.20 -8.73 -9.16
C LEU A 52 -17.13 -8.08 -10.02
N GLU A 53 -16.60 -8.75 -11.05
CA GLU A 53 -15.61 -8.17 -11.96
C GLU A 53 -16.21 -7.06 -12.85
N GLU A 54 -17.44 -7.22 -13.35
CA GLU A 54 -18.15 -6.19 -14.11
C GLU A 54 -18.35 -4.89 -13.33
N SER A 55 -18.52 -4.99 -12.01
CA SER A 55 -18.70 -3.82 -11.14
C SER A 55 -17.40 -3.04 -10.86
N LYS A 56 -16.23 -3.63 -11.14
CA LYS A 56 -14.94 -3.02 -10.79
C LYS A 56 -14.56 -1.93 -11.80
N PRO A 57 -13.93 -0.83 -11.36
CA PRO A 57 -13.43 0.18 -12.29
C PRO A 57 -12.48 -0.42 -13.32
N VAL A 58 -12.51 0.11 -14.54
CA VAL A 58 -11.62 -0.33 -15.62
C VAL A 58 -10.16 -0.11 -15.21
N LEU A 59 -9.31 -1.09 -15.51
CA LEU A 59 -7.88 -0.97 -15.26
C LEU A 59 -7.26 0.11 -16.16
N PRO A 60 -6.44 1.02 -15.63
CA PRO A 60 -5.71 1.98 -16.47
C PRO A 60 -4.88 1.26 -17.53
N ARG A 61 -4.83 1.80 -18.75
CA ARG A 61 -4.07 1.23 -19.87
C ARG A 61 -2.62 0.92 -19.51
N GLU A 62 -2.01 1.77 -18.68
CA GLU A 62 -0.64 1.64 -18.21
C GLU A 62 -0.41 0.40 -17.32
N ALA A 63 -1.44 -0.08 -16.62
CA ALA A 63 -1.35 -1.25 -15.74
C ALA A 63 -1.71 -2.57 -16.45
N VAL A 64 -2.22 -2.51 -17.69
CA VAL A 64 -2.53 -3.71 -18.49
C VAL A 64 -1.27 -4.55 -18.71
N GLY A 65 -1.41 -5.87 -18.56
CA GLY A 65 -0.34 -6.85 -18.69
C GLY A 65 0.43 -7.13 -17.39
N LEU A 66 0.25 -6.31 -16.35
CA LEU A 66 0.83 -6.60 -15.04
C LEU A 66 0.07 -7.71 -14.32
N HIS A 67 0.78 -8.46 -13.47
CA HIS A 67 0.13 -9.37 -12.53
C HIS A 67 -0.91 -8.60 -11.70
N TRP A 68 -2.09 -9.19 -11.47
CA TRP A 68 -3.22 -8.50 -10.86
C TRP A 68 -2.91 -7.93 -9.46
N LEU A 69 -2.03 -8.57 -8.68
CA LEU A 69 -1.55 -8.04 -7.40
C LEU A 69 -0.81 -6.69 -7.54
N LEU A 70 -0.15 -6.47 -8.68
CA LEU A 70 0.53 -5.21 -9.02
C LEU A 70 -0.44 -4.21 -9.66
N ALA A 71 -1.40 -4.69 -10.45
CA ALA A 71 -2.27 -3.85 -11.26
C ALA A 71 -3.44 -3.22 -10.47
N THR A 72 -4.08 -3.99 -9.59
CA THR A 72 -5.33 -3.58 -8.94
C THR A 72 -5.29 -2.31 -8.06
N PRO A 73 -4.18 -1.88 -7.44
CA PRO A 73 -4.14 -0.61 -6.71
C PRO A 73 -4.39 0.62 -7.57
N PHE A 74 -4.15 0.50 -8.88
CA PHE A 74 -4.28 1.61 -9.81
C PHE A 74 -5.71 1.84 -10.29
N ARG A 75 -6.64 0.89 -10.11
CA ARG A 75 -8.03 1.00 -10.59
C ARG A 75 -9.04 1.52 -9.55
N TYR A 76 -8.85 1.23 -8.27
CA TYR A 76 -9.87 1.54 -7.26
C TYR A 76 -9.85 3.01 -6.82
N TRP A 77 -11.02 3.54 -6.47
CA TRP A 77 -11.18 4.88 -5.88
C TRP A 77 -10.73 4.92 -4.41
N PRO A 78 -10.23 6.06 -3.91
CA PRO A 78 -9.89 6.19 -2.50
C PRO A 78 -11.17 6.24 -1.63
N LYS A 79 -11.06 5.85 -0.35
CA LYS A 79 -12.19 5.87 0.62
C LYS A 79 -12.61 7.31 0.93
N PRO A 80 -13.83 7.77 0.57
CA PRO A 80 -14.30 9.11 0.95
C PRO A 80 -14.39 9.30 2.49
N PRO A 81 -14.29 10.53 3.02
CA PRO A 81 -14.19 11.81 2.31
C PRO A 81 -12.77 12.19 1.86
N SER A 82 -11.74 11.54 2.40
CA SER A 82 -10.34 11.87 2.20
C SER A 82 -9.63 10.87 1.28
N GLY A 83 -8.37 11.14 0.95
CA GLY A 83 -7.52 10.22 0.21
C GLY A 83 -6.66 9.32 1.11
N SER A 84 -5.57 8.77 0.58
CA SER A 84 -4.50 8.14 1.37
C SER A 84 -3.30 9.10 1.49
N ARG A 85 -2.21 8.66 2.13
CA ARG A 85 -1.03 9.51 2.43
C ARG A 85 -0.52 10.27 1.20
N PHE A 86 -0.37 9.60 0.06
CA PHE A 86 0.16 10.19 -1.19
C PHE A 86 -0.86 10.19 -2.33
N ARG A 87 -2.16 10.22 -1.99
CA ARG A 87 -3.25 10.23 -2.97
C ARG A 87 -4.39 11.07 -2.46
N ALA A 88 -4.70 12.20 -3.09
CA ALA A 88 -5.91 12.96 -2.80
C ALA A 88 -7.17 12.29 -3.39
N ARG A 89 -8.35 12.84 -3.10
CA ARG A 89 -9.66 12.27 -3.49
C ARG A 89 -9.79 12.00 -4.99
N THR A 90 -9.23 12.87 -5.83
CA THR A 90 -9.33 12.81 -7.29
C THR A 90 -8.08 12.27 -7.96
N ASP A 91 -7.07 11.88 -7.18
CA ASP A 91 -5.80 11.43 -7.74
C ASP A 91 -5.86 9.97 -8.22
N PRO A 92 -5.04 9.62 -9.24
CA PRO A 92 -4.86 8.23 -9.66
C PRO A 92 -4.45 7.31 -8.52
N GLY A 93 -4.67 6.01 -8.71
CA GLY A 93 -4.29 4.99 -7.73
C GLY A 93 -2.80 4.99 -7.40
N VAL A 94 -2.50 4.50 -6.20
CA VAL A 94 -1.13 4.38 -5.68
C VAL A 94 -0.97 2.94 -5.17
N PHE A 95 0.10 2.30 -5.60
CA PHE A 95 0.53 1.02 -5.02
C PHE A 95 1.41 1.33 -3.81
N TYR A 96 1.00 0.84 -2.64
CA TYR A 96 1.77 0.97 -1.40
C TYR A 96 2.49 -0.34 -1.07
N GLY A 97 3.78 -0.25 -0.80
CA GLY A 97 4.62 -1.33 -0.31
C GLY A 97 5.64 -0.83 0.71
N ALA A 98 6.56 -1.69 1.12
CA ALA A 98 7.68 -1.34 1.99
C ALA A 98 8.96 -2.05 1.54
N ASP A 99 10.12 -1.52 1.92
CA ASP A 99 11.40 -2.16 1.60
C ASP A 99 11.54 -3.53 2.31
N GLU A 100 10.92 -3.68 3.48
CA GLU A 100 11.04 -4.86 4.36
C GLU A 100 9.68 -5.45 4.75
N GLU A 101 9.64 -6.79 4.97
CA GLU A 101 8.45 -7.51 5.43
C GLU A 101 7.89 -6.95 6.73
N MET A 102 8.76 -6.72 7.72
CA MET A 102 8.36 -6.21 9.04
C MET A 102 7.65 -4.85 8.92
N THR A 103 8.12 -3.97 8.04
CA THR A 103 7.50 -2.66 7.79
C THR A 103 6.15 -2.81 7.08
N ALA A 104 6.04 -3.72 6.11
CA ALA A 104 4.75 -4.04 5.47
C ALA A 104 3.74 -4.60 6.49
N CYS A 105 4.18 -5.46 7.42
CA CYS A 105 3.36 -5.97 8.53
C CYS A 105 2.88 -4.84 9.46
N ALA A 106 3.75 -3.89 9.82
CA ALA A 106 3.38 -2.77 10.68
C ALA A 106 2.30 -1.88 10.05
N GLU A 107 2.49 -1.47 8.78
CA GLU A 107 1.52 -0.63 8.06
C GLU A 107 0.20 -1.36 7.82
N CYS A 108 0.25 -2.62 7.38
CA CYS A 108 -0.95 -3.43 7.16
C CYS A 108 -1.73 -3.64 8.47
N GLY A 109 -1.02 -4.01 9.53
CA GLY A 109 -1.60 -4.24 10.86
C GLY A 109 -2.28 -2.99 11.40
N TYR A 110 -1.62 -1.84 11.29
CA TYR A 110 -2.19 -0.56 11.69
C TYR A 110 -3.51 -0.26 10.99
N TRP A 111 -3.54 -0.34 9.66
CA TRP A 111 -4.75 0.01 8.90
C TRP A 111 -5.87 -1.00 9.06
N ARG A 112 -5.55 -2.29 9.22
CA ARG A 112 -6.53 -3.33 9.57
C ARG A 112 -7.11 -3.11 10.95
N LEU A 113 -6.29 -2.77 11.94
CA LEU A 113 -6.76 -2.44 13.28
C LEU A 113 -7.64 -1.19 13.26
N ARG A 114 -7.23 -0.12 12.56
CA ARG A 114 -8.06 1.10 12.42
C ARG A 114 -9.41 0.79 11.79
N PHE A 115 -9.43 0.04 10.68
CA PHE A 115 -10.67 -0.40 10.05
C PHE A 115 -11.56 -1.19 11.02
N TRP A 116 -10.97 -2.08 11.81
CA TRP A 116 -11.68 -2.87 12.82
C TRP A 116 -12.27 -2.01 13.95
N LEU A 117 -11.52 -1.01 14.42
CA LEU A 117 -11.97 -0.05 15.43
C LEU A 117 -13.08 0.87 14.93
N ASP A 118 -13.06 1.22 13.65
CA ASP A 118 -14.09 2.04 13.01
C ASP A 118 -15.38 1.26 12.70
N SER A 119 -15.40 -0.05 12.94
CA SER A 119 -16.53 -0.94 12.66
C SER A 119 -17.43 -1.11 13.90
N GLU A 120 -18.69 -0.64 13.79
CA GLU A 120 -19.68 -0.75 14.85
C GLU A 120 -19.90 -2.22 15.26
N GLY A 121 -19.89 -2.49 16.57
CA GLY A 121 -20.04 -3.84 17.13
C GLY A 121 -18.77 -4.71 17.09
N LEU A 122 -17.70 -4.30 16.40
CA LEU A 122 -16.43 -5.05 16.32
C LEU A 122 -15.29 -4.43 17.12
N ALA A 123 -15.34 -3.12 17.39
CA ALA A 123 -14.22 -2.34 17.94
C ALA A 123 -13.59 -2.90 19.24
N GLY A 124 -14.34 -3.64 20.07
CA GLY A 124 -13.84 -4.27 21.30
C GLY A 124 -13.48 -5.75 21.18
N ARG A 125 -13.59 -6.35 20.00
CA ARG A 125 -13.44 -7.80 19.79
C ARG A 125 -12.08 -8.12 19.18
N GLU A 126 -11.49 -9.22 19.60
CA GLU A 126 -10.30 -9.78 18.95
C GLU A 126 -10.68 -10.50 17.65
N ALA A 127 -9.78 -10.52 16.68
CA ALA A 127 -9.93 -11.26 15.43
C ALA A 127 -8.60 -11.78 14.92
N SER A 128 -8.64 -12.86 14.14
CA SER A 128 -7.51 -13.33 13.33
C SER A 128 -7.85 -13.21 11.85
N ILE A 129 -6.89 -12.75 11.06
CA ILE A 129 -7.04 -12.52 9.63
C ILE A 129 -5.85 -13.18 8.93
N PRO A 130 -6.07 -14.10 7.99
CA PRO A 130 -4.99 -14.63 7.16
C PRO A 130 -4.56 -13.56 6.15
N ILE A 131 -3.26 -13.35 6.05
CA ILE A 131 -2.61 -12.33 5.22
C ILE A 131 -1.51 -13.01 4.40
N THR A 132 -1.34 -12.57 3.16
CA THR A 132 -0.20 -12.93 2.33
C THR A 132 0.69 -11.71 2.12
N LEU A 133 1.97 -11.84 2.46
CA LEU A 133 2.99 -10.89 2.03
C LEU A 133 3.58 -11.41 0.72
N PHE A 134 3.65 -10.57 -0.31
CA PHE A 134 4.30 -10.90 -1.57
C PHE A 134 5.41 -9.91 -1.90
N GLU A 135 6.47 -10.43 -2.51
CA GLU A 135 7.58 -9.64 -3.03
C GLU A 135 7.22 -9.09 -4.42
N PHE A 136 7.51 -7.81 -4.63
CA PHE A 136 7.46 -7.17 -5.95
C PHE A 136 8.82 -6.59 -6.30
N HIS A 137 9.08 -6.43 -7.59
CA HIS A 137 10.28 -5.80 -8.13
C HIS A 137 9.89 -4.64 -9.05
N GLY A 138 10.76 -3.64 -9.15
CA GLY A 138 10.57 -2.55 -10.09
C GLY A 138 11.83 -1.72 -10.29
N ALA A 139 11.78 -0.84 -11.27
CA ALA A 139 12.81 0.14 -11.53
C ALA A 139 12.20 1.41 -12.14
N THR A 140 12.77 2.55 -11.79
CA THR A 140 12.42 3.85 -12.35
C THR A 140 13.62 4.79 -12.30
N PRO A 141 13.83 5.66 -13.30
CA PRO A 141 14.79 6.75 -13.18
C PRO A 141 14.30 7.90 -12.28
N ASN A 142 13.00 7.95 -11.97
CA ASN A 142 12.32 9.11 -11.39
C ASN A 142 11.67 8.78 -10.04
N MET A 143 12.51 8.48 -9.04
CA MET A 143 12.09 8.30 -7.65
C MET A 143 12.40 9.55 -6.83
N LEU A 144 11.50 9.90 -5.91
CA LEU A 144 11.68 10.96 -4.92
C LEU A 144 11.87 10.34 -3.53
N ASP A 145 13.03 10.56 -2.91
CA ASP A 145 13.32 10.05 -1.56
C ASP A 145 13.11 11.15 -0.51
N LEU A 146 12.02 11.05 0.26
CA LEU A 146 11.68 12.00 1.32
C LEU A 146 12.56 11.86 2.58
N THR A 147 13.39 10.82 2.64
CA THR A 147 14.31 10.56 3.75
C THR A 147 15.69 11.18 3.55
N GLU A 148 15.95 11.73 2.35
CA GLU A 148 17.23 12.31 1.97
C GLU A 148 17.18 13.84 1.89
N SER A 149 18.34 14.49 2.01
CA SER A 149 18.47 15.93 1.77
C SER A 149 18.17 16.24 0.29
N PRO A 150 17.45 17.35 -0.02
CA PRO A 150 16.95 18.40 0.89
C PRO A 150 15.57 18.10 1.51
N LEU A 151 14.86 17.09 1.04
CA LEU A 151 13.45 16.82 1.39
C LEU A 151 13.25 16.41 2.86
N VAL A 152 14.25 15.77 3.46
CA VAL A 152 14.25 15.39 4.88
C VAL A 152 14.11 16.59 5.83
N ALA A 153 14.43 17.81 5.37
CA ALA A 153 14.21 19.04 6.14
C ALA A 153 12.72 19.26 6.47
N GLU A 154 11.81 18.69 5.68
CA GLU A 154 10.36 18.72 5.89
C GLU A 154 9.80 17.41 6.46
N ARG A 155 10.66 16.56 7.07
CA ARG A 155 10.28 15.26 7.64
C ARG A 155 9.00 15.29 8.46
N ILE A 156 8.81 16.32 9.29
CA ILE A 156 7.61 16.44 10.14
C ILE A 156 6.32 16.52 9.32
N ASN A 157 6.36 17.12 8.13
CA ASN A 157 5.23 17.20 7.20
C ASN A 157 4.98 15.85 6.50
N TRP A 158 6.02 15.03 6.33
CA TRP A 158 5.93 13.71 5.70
C TRP A 158 5.42 12.63 6.65
N THR A 159 5.73 12.77 7.94
CA THR A 159 5.45 11.77 8.98
C THR A 159 4.23 12.08 9.85
N ASP A 160 3.38 13.04 9.48
CA ASP A 160 2.15 13.30 10.24
C ASP A 160 1.27 12.02 10.28
N PRO A 161 0.83 11.56 11.47
CA PRO A 161 0.08 10.32 11.60
C PRO A 161 -1.36 10.39 11.10
N VAL A 162 -1.94 11.59 10.97
CA VAL A 162 -3.37 11.80 10.73
C VAL A 162 -3.62 12.73 9.55
N ASP A 163 -2.91 13.86 9.45
CA ASP A 163 -3.07 14.84 8.38
C ASP A 163 -2.19 14.49 7.17
N TYR A 164 -2.84 14.18 6.04
CA TYR A 164 -2.17 13.88 4.78
C TYR A 164 -2.11 15.06 3.82
N GLY A 165 -2.47 16.28 4.25
CA GLY A 165 -2.48 17.46 3.40
C GLY A 165 -1.13 17.75 2.75
N ALA A 166 -0.04 17.72 3.52
CA ALA A 166 1.30 17.97 2.99
C ALA A 166 1.78 16.85 2.05
N THR A 167 1.54 15.58 2.41
CA THR A 167 1.95 14.42 1.62
C THR A 167 1.13 14.26 0.33
N GLN A 168 -0.16 14.60 0.35
CA GLN A 168 -0.99 14.68 -0.85
C GLN A 168 -0.56 15.84 -1.75
N LYS A 169 -0.25 17.01 -1.18
CA LYS A 169 0.24 18.17 -1.94
C LYS A 169 1.54 17.84 -2.66
N VAL A 170 2.53 17.28 -1.96
CA VAL A 170 3.82 16.93 -2.58
C VAL A 170 3.64 15.80 -3.61
N ALA A 171 2.76 14.82 -3.38
CA ALA A 171 2.45 13.79 -4.39
C ALA A 171 1.84 14.39 -5.66
N GLY A 172 0.91 15.33 -5.53
CA GLY A 172 0.32 16.05 -6.67
C GLY A 172 1.38 16.78 -7.49
N THR A 173 2.29 17.51 -6.83
CA THR A 173 3.43 18.16 -7.49
C THR A 173 4.40 17.13 -8.10
N ALA A 174 4.68 16.03 -7.40
CA ALA A 174 5.58 14.97 -7.86
C ALA A 174 5.05 14.33 -9.17
N ARG A 175 3.75 14.12 -9.27
CA ARG A 175 3.10 13.66 -10.52
C ARG A 175 3.30 14.64 -11.67
N GLN A 176 3.17 15.95 -11.42
CA GLN A 176 3.45 16.98 -12.43
C GLN A 176 4.92 17.03 -12.85
N ALA A 177 5.82 16.65 -11.94
CA ALA A 177 7.26 16.55 -12.17
C ALA A 177 7.68 15.25 -12.87
N GLY A 178 6.75 14.32 -13.15
CA GLY A 178 7.07 13.02 -13.75
C GLY A 178 7.70 12.01 -12.77
N ILE A 179 7.57 12.22 -11.46
CA ILE A 179 7.99 11.26 -10.44
C ILE A 179 7.03 10.06 -10.46
N GLU A 180 7.62 8.87 -10.41
CA GLU A 180 6.90 7.59 -10.52
C GLU A 180 6.85 6.83 -9.20
N LEU A 181 7.78 7.12 -8.27
CA LEU A 181 7.87 6.48 -6.96
C LEU A 181 8.23 7.52 -5.90
N ILE A 182 7.57 7.46 -4.75
CA ILE A 182 7.99 8.18 -3.54
C ILE A 182 8.45 7.18 -2.49
N ARG A 183 9.69 7.29 -2.04
CA ARG A 183 10.25 6.54 -0.92
C ARG A 183 10.17 7.41 0.33
N TYR A 184 9.65 6.86 1.43
CA TYR A 184 9.35 7.65 2.63
C TYR A 184 9.43 6.82 3.91
N GLN A 185 9.76 7.45 5.03
CA GLN A 185 9.79 6.79 6.33
C GLN A 185 8.40 6.30 6.74
N SER A 186 8.28 5.07 7.22
CA SER A 186 7.03 4.57 7.80
C SER A 186 6.69 5.32 9.09
N VAL A 187 5.42 5.70 9.26
CA VAL A 187 4.94 6.30 10.51
C VAL A 187 4.63 5.23 11.55
N ARG A 188 4.36 3.99 11.11
CA ARG A 188 3.96 2.87 11.98
C ARG A 188 5.14 2.02 12.42
N HIS A 189 6.24 2.09 11.68
CA HIS A 189 7.52 1.48 12.00
C HIS A 189 8.65 2.45 11.64
N PRO A 190 9.03 3.41 12.51
CA PRO A 190 9.96 4.49 12.16
C PRO A 190 11.35 4.06 11.68
N GLU A 191 11.80 2.85 11.99
CA GLU A 191 13.05 2.28 11.47
C GLU A 191 12.92 1.80 10.01
N GLY A 192 11.68 1.61 9.54
CA GLY A 192 11.34 1.10 8.23
C GLY A 192 11.04 2.17 7.18
N THR A 193 11.15 1.75 5.92
CA THR A 193 10.87 2.58 4.75
C THR A 193 9.72 2.01 3.93
N CYS A 194 8.81 2.90 3.53
CA CYS A 194 7.67 2.62 2.68
C CYS A 194 7.88 3.17 1.26
N LEU A 195 7.16 2.57 0.32
CA LEU A 195 7.16 2.92 -1.09
C LEU A 195 5.73 3.27 -1.51
N ALA A 196 5.55 4.44 -2.11
CA ALA A 196 4.33 4.85 -2.79
C ALA A 196 4.61 4.92 -4.29
N ILE A 197 4.27 3.85 -5.01
CA ILE A 197 4.41 3.76 -6.46
C ILE A 197 3.21 4.46 -7.10
N LEU A 198 3.51 5.57 -7.76
CA LEU A 198 2.54 6.51 -8.32
C LEU A 198 2.06 6.09 -9.71
N THR A 199 2.89 5.37 -10.46
CA THR A 199 2.57 4.90 -11.82
C THR A 199 2.89 3.42 -11.99
N PRO A 200 2.16 2.68 -12.85
CA PRO A 200 2.46 1.28 -13.16
C PRO A 200 3.81 1.07 -13.87
N GLN A 201 4.42 2.14 -14.41
CA GLN A 201 5.65 2.06 -15.21
C GLN A 201 6.84 1.55 -14.41
N VAL A 202 6.85 1.79 -13.09
CA VAL A 202 7.88 1.24 -12.19
C VAL A 202 7.99 -0.29 -12.32
N PHE A 203 6.86 -0.99 -12.48
CA PHE A 203 6.85 -2.44 -12.65
C PHE A 203 7.27 -2.88 -14.06
N LYS A 204 7.16 -2.00 -15.06
CA LYS A 204 7.57 -2.26 -16.44
C LYS A 204 9.05 -1.95 -16.69
N GLY A 205 9.73 -1.33 -15.72
CA GLY A 205 11.18 -1.11 -15.75
C GLY A 205 12.01 -2.38 -15.51
N VAL A 206 11.38 -3.53 -15.24
CA VAL A 206 12.04 -4.83 -15.03
C VAL A 206 11.28 -5.94 -15.77
N ASP A 207 11.98 -7.01 -16.15
CA ASP A 207 11.38 -8.12 -16.90
C ASP A 207 10.38 -8.93 -16.04
N GLU A 208 10.71 -9.16 -14.77
CA GLU A 208 9.91 -9.97 -13.85
C GLU A 208 9.57 -9.19 -12.57
N PRO A 209 8.55 -8.31 -12.62
CA PRO A 209 8.13 -7.51 -11.46
C PRO A 209 7.41 -8.33 -10.39
N PHE A 210 6.89 -9.52 -10.74
CA PHE A 210 6.27 -10.46 -9.82
C PHE A 210 6.89 -11.85 -10.02
N ARG A 211 7.58 -12.35 -9.00
CA ARG A 211 8.32 -13.63 -9.05
C ARG A 211 7.68 -14.74 -8.24
N ASN A 212 6.43 -14.53 -7.81
CA ASN A 212 5.66 -15.47 -6.99
C ASN A 212 6.34 -15.86 -5.65
N VAL A 213 7.18 -14.99 -5.10
CA VAL A 213 7.73 -15.13 -3.74
C VAL A 213 6.71 -14.56 -2.75
N GLN A 214 6.12 -15.44 -1.94
CA GLN A 214 5.03 -15.09 -1.03
C GLN A 214 5.15 -15.83 0.30
N HIS A 215 4.77 -15.17 1.39
CA HIS A 215 4.73 -15.73 2.73
C HIS A 215 3.33 -15.59 3.32
N GLY A 216 2.80 -16.70 3.85
CA GLY A 216 1.54 -16.73 4.60
C GLY A 216 1.74 -16.28 6.05
N TRP A 217 0.83 -15.46 6.55
CA TRP A 217 0.85 -14.91 7.91
C TRP A 217 -0.56 -14.91 8.50
N THR A 218 -0.66 -15.14 9.80
CA THR A 218 -1.86 -14.83 10.58
C THR A 218 -1.66 -13.50 11.32
N LEU A 219 -2.51 -12.51 11.01
CA LEU A 219 -2.60 -11.24 11.73
C LEU A 219 -3.68 -11.35 12.80
N TRP A 220 -3.30 -11.16 14.06
CA TRP A 220 -4.20 -11.01 15.19
C TRP A 220 -4.42 -9.54 15.50
N LEU A 221 -5.68 -9.11 15.49
CA LEU A 221 -6.11 -7.79 15.92
C LEU A 221 -6.54 -7.86 17.38
N LYS A 222 -5.87 -7.09 18.24
CA LYS A 222 -6.17 -6.99 19.67
C LYS A 222 -6.40 -5.51 20.04
N PRO A 223 -7.65 -5.02 19.94
CA PRO A 223 -8.00 -3.65 20.30
C PRO A 223 -7.53 -3.26 21.72
N PRO A 224 -7.24 -1.96 21.97
CA PRO A 224 -7.37 -0.85 21.03
C PRO A 224 -6.13 -0.57 20.18
N GLY A 225 -5.01 -1.27 20.39
CA GLY A 225 -3.72 -0.84 19.83
C GLY A 225 -2.71 -1.93 19.52
N LEU A 226 -3.04 -3.21 19.66
CA LEU A 226 -2.08 -4.30 19.53
C LEU A 226 -2.36 -5.13 18.27
N THR A 227 -1.30 -5.38 17.51
CA THR A 227 -1.32 -6.40 16.44
C THR A 227 -0.20 -7.40 16.64
N ILE A 228 -0.49 -8.67 16.40
CA ILE A 228 0.47 -9.77 16.48
C ILE A 228 0.46 -10.51 15.16
N TRP A 229 1.63 -10.71 14.57
CA TRP A 229 1.83 -11.44 13.34
C TRP A 229 2.51 -12.75 13.65
N GLN A 230 1.98 -13.86 13.13
CA GLN A 230 2.62 -15.18 13.19
C GLN A 230 2.79 -15.71 11.78
N ARG A 231 4.02 -16.04 11.39
CA ARG A 231 4.29 -16.61 10.07
C ARG A 231 3.82 -18.06 10.02
N GLU A 232 3.20 -18.46 8.92
CA GLU A 232 2.80 -19.83 8.71
C GLU A 232 4.02 -20.74 8.61
N LEU A 233 3.93 -21.93 9.23
CA LEU A 233 4.95 -22.98 9.17
C LEU A 233 6.32 -22.62 9.79
N THR A 234 6.46 -21.48 10.47
CA THR A 234 7.68 -21.09 11.21
C THR A 234 7.36 -20.48 12.58
N THR A 235 8.38 -20.28 13.40
CA THR A 235 8.26 -19.60 14.71
C THR A 235 8.38 -18.09 14.63
N GLU A 236 8.55 -17.53 13.42
CA GLU A 236 8.73 -16.10 13.23
C GLU A 236 7.45 -15.32 13.58
N SER A 237 7.61 -14.24 14.34
CA SER A 237 6.50 -13.40 14.76
C SER A 237 6.92 -11.94 14.91
N HIS A 238 5.94 -11.04 14.77
CA HIS A 238 6.11 -9.61 15.00
C HIS A 238 5.01 -9.09 15.89
N VAL A 239 5.33 -8.11 16.73
CA VAL A 239 4.38 -7.48 17.65
C VAL A 239 4.48 -5.98 17.50
N PHE A 240 3.36 -5.33 17.21
CA PHE A 240 3.28 -3.88 17.09
C PHE A 240 2.26 -3.32 18.06
N ARG A 241 2.65 -2.24 18.76
CA ARG A 241 1.77 -1.45 19.64
C ARG A 241 1.62 -0.06 19.05
N PHE A 242 0.39 0.32 18.76
CA PHE A 242 0.01 1.62 18.24
C PHE A 242 -0.65 2.44 19.34
N ALA A 243 -0.34 3.74 19.35
CA ALA A 243 -0.97 4.72 20.21
C ALA A 243 -2.29 5.23 19.62
#